data_AF-A0A7W0EX66-F1
#
_entry.id   AF-A0A7W0EX66-F1
#
_cell.length_a   1.000
_cell.length_b   1.000
_cell.length_c   1.000
_cell.angle_alpha   90.00
_cell.angle_beta   90.00
_cell.angle_gamma   90.00
#
_symmetry.space_group_name_H-M   'P 1'
#
loop_
_entity.id
_entity.type
_entity.pdbx_description
1 polymer ?
#
loop_
_entity_poly.entity_id
_entity_poly.type
_entity_poly.pdbx_seq_one_letter_code
_entity_poly.pdbx_strand_id
1 'polypeptide(L)'
;MQPIFDPHFSGSSFGFRPGRSAHHAVNQEKSKVASINEITFLGLVFKGTRIRWSDKAFAKFKQRVKELTGRSWGVSMGYRLAKLTEYLRGWMGYFGISEYYTPIPEIDHWLRRRIRMCYWKRWRYCRTKVRELTKLGTHLRTAISVGMSRKGPWRLSRTLATQTGMANQWLKDQGLLSVKDLWVKIHYPATAR
;
A
#
# COMPACT_ATOMS: atom_id res chain seq x y z
N MET A 1 4.86 56.81 -15.41
CA MET A 1 5.53 55.54 -15.06
C MET A 1 4.47 54.45 -15.00
N GLN A 2 4.54 53.43 -15.86
CA GLN A 2 3.68 52.27 -15.72
C GLN A 2 4.16 51.43 -14.51
N PRO A 3 3.25 50.88 -13.70
CA PRO A 3 3.65 50.01 -12.59
C PRO A 3 4.33 48.75 -13.13
N ILE A 4 5.45 48.36 -12.51
CA ILE A 4 6.30 47.18 -12.84
C ILE A 4 5.58 45.82 -12.57
N PHE A 5 4.29 45.84 -12.21
CA PHE A 5 3.57 44.64 -11.79
C PHE A 5 2.85 43.96 -12.96
N ASP A 6 3.07 42.66 -13.14
CA ASP A 6 2.35 41.84 -14.12
C ASP A 6 0.85 41.75 -13.74
N PRO A 7 -0.07 42.18 -14.63
CA PRO A 7 -1.51 42.13 -14.38
C PRO A 7 -2.08 40.70 -14.25
N HIS A 8 -1.33 39.66 -14.61
CA HIS A 8 -1.78 38.25 -14.55
C HIS A 8 -1.46 37.53 -13.23
N PHE A 9 -0.88 38.20 -12.23
CA PHE A 9 -0.63 37.55 -10.94
C PHE A 9 -1.92 37.14 -10.22
N SER A 10 -1.95 35.90 -9.71
CA SER A 10 -3.04 35.41 -8.84
C SER A 10 -3.25 36.35 -7.64
N GLY A 11 -4.51 36.57 -7.24
CA GLY A 11 -4.87 37.36 -6.05
C GLY A 11 -4.26 36.85 -4.73
N SER A 12 -3.85 35.56 -4.70
CA SER A 12 -3.13 34.92 -3.60
C SER A 12 -1.61 35.12 -3.64
N SER A 13 -1.09 35.94 -4.55
CA SER A 13 0.35 36.23 -4.67
C SER A 13 0.76 37.36 -3.72
N PHE A 14 1.71 37.07 -2.83
CA PHE A 14 2.22 38.00 -1.80
C PHE A 14 3.69 38.41 -2.01
N GLY A 15 4.38 37.83 -2.99
CA GLY A 15 5.76 38.20 -3.35
C GLY A 15 5.80 39.49 -4.19
N PHE A 16 6.77 40.36 -3.91
CA PHE A 16 7.08 41.57 -4.69
C PHE A 16 5.89 42.53 -4.93
N ARG A 17 4.93 42.62 -4.00
CA ARG A 17 3.81 43.59 -4.07
C ARG A 17 3.95 44.66 -2.97
N PRO A 18 3.80 45.96 -3.29
CA PRO A 18 3.77 47.02 -2.30
C PRO A 18 2.69 46.74 -1.25
N GLY A 19 3.04 46.81 0.04
CA GLY A 19 2.12 46.53 1.14
C GLY A 19 1.84 45.05 1.42
N ARG A 20 2.47 44.11 0.71
CA ARG A 20 2.39 42.66 1.00
C ARG A 20 3.79 42.09 1.14
N SER A 21 4.02 41.32 2.21
CA SER A 21 5.29 40.64 2.45
C SER A 21 5.11 39.13 2.44
N ALA A 22 6.20 38.38 2.29
CA ALA A 22 6.18 36.93 2.44
C ALA A 22 5.63 36.48 3.81
N HIS A 23 5.79 37.31 4.86
CA HIS A 23 5.21 37.04 6.19
C HIS A 23 3.68 37.08 6.19
N HIS A 24 3.04 37.77 5.24
CA HIS A 24 1.58 37.83 5.11
C HIS A 24 1.01 36.70 4.23
N ALA A 25 1.87 35.88 3.62
CA ALA A 25 1.50 34.87 2.64
C ALA A 25 0.98 33.59 3.28
N VAL A 26 -0.23 33.62 3.84
CA VAL A 26 -0.92 32.41 4.32
C VAL A 26 -1.69 31.79 3.16
N ASN A 27 -1.48 30.49 2.92
CA ASN A 27 -2.29 29.75 1.97
C ASN A 27 -3.68 29.50 2.59
N GLN A 28 -4.66 30.30 2.19
CA GLN A 28 -6.03 30.26 2.71
C GLN A 28 -6.77 28.95 2.38
N GLU A 29 -6.37 28.24 1.32
CA GLU A 29 -6.96 26.93 0.99
C GLU A 29 -6.49 25.81 1.94
N LYS A 30 -5.25 25.90 2.43
CA LYS A 30 -4.65 24.90 3.34
C LYS A 30 -4.84 25.25 4.81
N SER A 31 -4.83 26.53 5.13
CA SER A 31 -4.86 27.03 6.51
C SER A 31 -6.30 27.20 6.94
N LYS A 32 -6.72 26.45 7.97
CA LYS A 32 -8.07 26.52 8.51
C LYS A 32 -8.04 26.34 10.02
N VAL A 33 -8.95 27.03 10.72
CA VAL A 33 -9.30 26.73 12.11
C VAL A 33 -10.44 25.72 12.04
N ALA A 34 -10.23 24.52 12.58
CA ALA A 34 -11.19 23.43 12.51
C ALA A 34 -11.09 22.55 13.77
N SER A 35 -12.09 21.69 13.98
CA SER A 35 -12.04 20.70 15.06
C SER A 35 -10.89 19.72 14.84
N ILE A 36 -10.31 19.21 15.93
CA ILE A 36 -9.20 18.23 15.89
C ILE A 36 -9.51 17.02 15.00
N ASN A 37 -10.78 16.62 14.94
CA ASN A 37 -11.27 15.48 14.17
C ASN A 37 -11.26 15.70 12.64
N GLU A 38 -11.07 16.93 12.19
CA GLU A 38 -11.12 17.38 10.79
C GLU A 38 -9.77 17.89 10.29
N ILE A 39 -8.77 17.91 11.17
CA ILE A 39 -7.41 18.34 10.87
C ILE A 39 -6.58 17.12 10.46
N THR A 40 -5.96 17.24 9.30
CA THR A 40 -4.88 16.35 8.87
C THR A 40 -3.54 17.03 9.12
N PHE A 41 -2.66 16.37 9.86
CA PHE A 41 -1.30 16.85 10.11
C PHE A 41 -0.29 15.79 9.68
N LEU A 42 0.61 16.16 8.76
CA LEU A 42 1.65 15.26 8.21
C LEU A 42 1.13 13.90 7.69
N GLY A 43 -0.13 13.87 7.23
CA GLY A 43 -0.77 12.65 6.75
C GLY A 43 -1.38 11.77 7.84
N LEU A 44 -1.41 12.22 9.09
CA LEU A 44 -2.17 11.66 10.21
C LEU A 44 -3.46 12.46 10.45
N VAL A 45 -4.45 11.81 11.03
CA VAL A 45 -5.75 12.35 11.44
C VAL A 45 -5.95 11.98 12.90
N PHE A 46 -6.48 12.91 13.67
CA PHE A 46 -6.87 12.68 15.05
C PHE A 46 -8.35 12.30 15.10
N LYS A 47 -8.71 11.26 15.84
CA LYS A 47 -10.10 10.86 16.08
C LYS A 47 -10.30 10.66 17.56
N GLY A 48 -10.80 11.70 18.24
CA GLY A 48 -10.79 11.77 19.70
C GLY A 48 -9.34 11.74 20.21
N THR A 49 -9.02 10.78 21.07
CA THR A 49 -7.67 10.58 21.62
C THR A 49 -6.75 9.74 20.74
N ARG A 50 -7.26 9.14 19.66
CA ARG A 50 -6.50 8.20 18.84
C ARG A 50 -5.91 8.86 17.61
N ILE A 51 -4.69 8.44 17.27
CA ILE A 51 -4.02 8.83 16.03
C ILE A 51 -4.30 7.78 14.94
N ARG A 52 -4.66 8.24 13.74
CA ARG A 52 -4.89 7.39 12.56
C ARG A 52 -4.12 7.93 11.36
N TRP A 53 -3.76 7.10 10.39
CA TRP A 53 -3.35 7.62 9.08
C TRP A 53 -4.55 8.23 8.34
N SER A 54 -4.28 9.26 7.53
CA SER A 54 -5.27 9.89 6.65
C SER A 54 -5.66 8.98 5.49
N ASP A 55 -6.88 9.14 4.98
CA ASP A 55 -7.35 8.42 3.80
C ASP A 55 -6.47 8.68 2.57
N LYS A 56 -5.95 9.91 2.45
CA LYS A 56 -5.01 10.29 1.38
C LYS A 56 -3.69 9.52 1.50
N ALA A 57 -3.14 9.40 2.70
CA ALA A 57 -1.93 8.59 2.94
C ALA A 57 -2.19 7.11 2.63
N PHE A 58 -3.35 6.58 3.03
CA PHE A 58 -3.72 5.19 2.76
C PHE A 58 -3.99 4.92 1.26
N ALA A 59 -4.58 5.88 0.55
CA ALA A 59 -4.75 5.81 -0.90
C ALA A 59 -3.40 5.75 -1.62
N LYS A 60 -2.45 6.62 -1.25
CA LYS A 60 -1.07 6.61 -1.76
C LYS A 60 -0.36 5.30 -1.44
N PHE A 61 -0.54 4.76 -0.23
CA PHE A 61 -0.02 3.44 0.15
C PHE A 61 -0.50 2.35 -0.79
N LYS A 62 -1.83 2.24 -0.98
CA LYS A 62 -2.42 1.26 -1.91
C LYS A 62 -1.92 1.46 -3.34
N GLN A 63 -1.77 2.70 -3.80
CA GLN A 63 -1.22 2.99 -5.13
C GLN A 63 0.22 2.48 -5.26
N ARG A 64 1.09 2.79 -4.30
CA ARG A 64 2.49 2.38 -4.35
C ARG A 64 2.66 0.86 -4.28
N VAL A 65 1.88 0.20 -3.42
CA VAL A 65 1.81 -1.27 -3.40
C VAL A 65 1.33 -1.79 -4.76
N LYS A 66 0.38 -1.13 -5.42
CA LYS A 66 -0.11 -1.56 -6.74
C LYS A 66 0.96 -1.51 -7.82
N GLU A 67 1.80 -0.48 -7.80
CA GLU A 67 2.94 -0.31 -8.71
C GLU A 67 3.97 -1.43 -8.48
N LEU A 68 4.38 -1.64 -7.23
CA LEU A 68 5.36 -2.67 -6.86
C LEU A 68 4.86 -4.10 -7.09
N THR A 69 3.54 -4.32 -7.01
CA THR A 69 2.91 -5.62 -7.30
C THR A 69 2.24 -5.65 -8.68
N GLY A 70 2.73 -4.81 -9.60
CA GLY A 70 2.25 -4.72 -10.96
C GLY A 70 2.42 -6.02 -11.74
N ARG A 71 1.36 -6.47 -12.41
CA ARG A 71 1.37 -7.70 -13.23
C ARG A 71 2.30 -7.60 -14.45
N SER A 72 2.57 -6.38 -14.92
CA SER A 72 3.38 -6.07 -16.10
C SER A 72 4.77 -5.53 -15.78
N TRP A 73 5.21 -5.58 -14.52
CA TRP A 73 6.47 -4.95 -14.12
C TRP A 73 7.74 -5.66 -14.65
N GLY A 74 7.66 -6.91 -15.08
CA GLY A 74 8.77 -7.61 -15.75
C GLY A 74 9.94 -8.06 -14.84
N VAL A 75 9.91 -7.80 -13.53
CA VAL A 75 11.00 -8.16 -12.60
C VAL A 75 10.89 -9.56 -11.98
N SER A 76 12.00 -10.06 -11.43
CA SER A 76 12.08 -11.31 -10.64
C SER A 76 11.23 -11.24 -9.36
N MET A 77 10.90 -12.40 -8.76
CA MET A 77 9.99 -12.40 -7.60
C MET A 77 10.74 -12.00 -6.34
N GLY A 78 11.98 -12.47 -6.18
CA GLY A 78 12.85 -12.04 -5.09
C GLY A 78 12.99 -10.53 -5.07
N TYR A 79 13.29 -9.91 -6.22
CA TYR A 79 13.39 -8.46 -6.33
C TYR A 79 12.07 -7.75 -6.00
N ARG A 80 10.93 -8.27 -6.51
CA ARG A 80 9.61 -7.73 -6.22
C ARG A 80 9.28 -7.76 -4.72
N LEU A 81 9.56 -8.87 -4.05
CA LEU A 81 9.32 -9.04 -2.62
C LEU A 81 10.27 -8.17 -1.79
N ALA A 82 11.54 -8.06 -2.20
CA ALA A 82 12.50 -7.16 -1.55
C ALA A 82 12.02 -5.70 -1.60
N LYS A 83 11.64 -5.20 -2.79
CA LYS A 83 11.15 -3.82 -2.93
C LYS A 83 9.81 -3.57 -2.23
N LEU A 84 8.92 -4.55 -2.23
CA LEU A 84 7.70 -4.46 -1.44
C LEU A 84 8.01 -4.39 0.06
N THR A 85 8.92 -5.23 0.55
CA THR A 85 9.31 -5.30 1.95
C THR A 85 9.99 -4.01 2.42
N GLU A 86 10.91 -3.47 1.62
CA GLU A 86 11.56 -2.17 1.85
C GLU A 86 10.49 -1.06 2.03
N TYR A 87 9.52 -0.99 1.12
CA TYR A 87 8.44 -0.02 1.20
C TYR A 87 7.54 -0.22 2.42
N LEU A 88 7.12 -1.46 2.70
CA LEU A 88 6.26 -1.78 3.83
C LEU A 88 6.93 -1.41 5.16
N ARG A 89 8.22 -1.71 5.31
CA ARG A 89 9.00 -1.35 6.52
C ARG A 89 9.08 0.16 6.69
N GLY A 90 9.41 0.91 5.63
CA GLY A 90 9.48 2.37 5.71
C GLY A 90 8.12 3.00 6.02
N TRP A 91 7.06 2.53 5.36
CA TRP A 91 5.71 3.04 5.58
C TRP A 91 5.22 2.77 7.00
N MET A 92 5.44 1.56 7.53
CA MET A 92 5.10 1.22 8.91
C MET A 92 6.01 1.92 9.92
N GLY A 93 7.28 2.19 9.59
CA GLY A 93 8.16 2.97 10.47
C GLY A 93 7.63 4.38 10.73
N TYR A 94 6.97 4.98 9.74
CA TYR A 94 6.37 6.31 9.87
C TYR A 94 4.92 6.28 10.36
N PHE A 95 4.04 5.54 9.67
CA PHE A 95 2.61 5.50 9.96
C PHE A 95 2.23 4.46 11.02
N GLY A 96 3.18 3.67 11.52
CA GLY A 96 2.96 2.67 12.57
C GLY A 96 2.60 3.25 13.93
N ILE A 97 2.68 4.57 14.12
CA ILE A 97 2.15 5.27 15.31
C ILE A 97 0.60 5.19 15.34
N SER A 98 -0.04 4.96 14.19
CA SER A 98 -1.49 4.84 14.08
C SER A 98 -2.04 3.64 14.87
N GLU A 99 -2.86 3.92 15.87
CA GLU A 99 -3.54 2.92 16.72
C GLU A 99 -4.69 2.20 16.01
N TYR A 100 -4.90 2.46 14.72
CA TYR A 100 -6.02 1.93 13.95
C TYR A 100 -5.75 0.52 13.41
N TYR A 101 -6.06 -0.50 14.22
CA TYR A 101 -5.82 -1.91 13.88
C TYR A 101 -6.82 -2.51 12.87
N THR A 102 -8.08 -2.07 12.85
CA THR A 102 -9.16 -2.68 12.02
C THR A 102 -8.77 -2.97 10.56
N PRO A 103 -8.13 -2.06 9.80
CA PRO A 103 -7.74 -2.33 8.40
C PRO A 103 -6.49 -3.20 8.24
N ILE A 104 -5.69 -3.42 9.28
CA ILE A 104 -4.39 -4.13 9.20
C ILE A 104 -4.56 -5.56 8.64
N PRO A 105 -5.47 -6.41 9.14
CA PRO A 105 -5.67 -7.75 8.59
C PRO A 105 -6.12 -7.74 7.12
N GLU A 106 -6.95 -6.77 6.73
CA GLU A 106 -7.42 -6.62 5.35
C GLU A 106 -6.29 -6.26 4.40
N ILE A 107 -5.36 -5.40 4.83
CA ILE A 107 -4.15 -5.07 4.08
C ILE A 107 -3.33 -6.34 3.82
N ASP A 108 -3.13 -7.19 4.83
CA ASP A 108 -2.39 -8.45 4.67
C ASP A 108 -3.12 -9.45 3.78
N HIS A 109 -4.45 -9.56 3.86
CA HIS A 109 -5.23 -10.37 2.92
C HIS A 109 -5.05 -9.86 1.48
N TRP A 110 -5.13 -8.55 1.30
CA TRP A 110 -4.99 -7.90 0.01
C TRP A 110 -3.58 -8.09 -0.58
N LEU A 111 -2.53 -7.87 0.21
CA LEU A 111 -1.13 -8.08 -0.18
C LEU A 111 -0.87 -9.51 -0.63
N ARG A 112 -1.25 -10.50 0.19
CA ARG A 112 -1.12 -11.92 -0.15
C ARG A 112 -1.82 -12.25 -1.46
N ARG A 113 -3.02 -11.72 -1.69
CA ARG A 113 -3.74 -11.90 -2.96
C ARG A 113 -3.03 -11.25 -4.15
N ARG A 114 -2.39 -10.09 -3.99
CA ARG A 114 -1.62 -9.45 -5.08
C ARG A 114 -0.37 -10.25 -5.43
N ILE A 115 0.33 -10.79 -4.43
CA ILE A 115 1.50 -11.64 -4.66
C ILE A 115 1.09 -12.96 -5.33
N ARG A 116 -0.01 -13.58 -4.91
CA ARG A 116 -0.57 -14.75 -5.62
C ARG A 116 -0.87 -14.43 -7.09
N MET A 117 -1.48 -13.28 -7.36
CA MET A 117 -1.73 -12.82 -8.73
C MET A 117 -0.42 -12.66 -9.53
N CYS A 118 0.64 -12.17 -8.90
CA CYS A 118 1.96 -12.05 -9.52
C CYS A 118 2.53 -13.40 -9.96
N TYR A 119 2.45 -14.43 -9.10
CA TYR A 119 2.83 -15.80 -9.44
C TYR A 119 1.98 -16.36 -10.58
N TRP A 120 0.66 -16.17 -10.53
CA TRP A 120 -0.25 -16.55 -11.61
C TRP A 120 0.12 -15.93 -12.96
N LYS A 121 0.53 -14.66 -12.97
CA LYS A 121 0.94 -13.99 -14.20
C LYS A 121 2.29 -14.51 -14.70
N ARG A 122 3.20 -14.88 -13.80
CA ARG A 122 4.47 -15.52 -14.17
C ARG A 122 4.26 -16.90 -14.78
N TRP A 123 3.34 -17.70 -14.24
CA TRP A 123 3.00 -19.01 -14.77
C TRP A 123 2.12 -18.89 -16.02
N ARG A 124 2.75 -18.52 -17.14
CA ARG A 124 2.06 -18.22 -18.41
C ARG A 124 1.20 -19.38 -18.91
N TYR A 125 1.71 -20.61 -18.84
CA TYR A 125 1.08 -21.78 -19.47
C TYR A 125 0.30 -22.62 -18.47
N CYS A 126 -0.80 -23.23 -18.94
CA CYS A 126 -1.63 -24.16 -18.15
C CYS A 126 -0.77 -25.27 -17.52
N ARG A 127 0.11 -25.90 -18.32
CA ARG A 127 1.05 -26.93 -17.83
C ARG A 127 1.90 -26.46 -16.64
N THR A 128 2.40 -25.22 -16.70
CA THR A 128 3.24 -24.64 -15.64
C THR A 128 2.40 -24.38 -14.39
N LYS A 129 1.20 -23.80 -14.54
CA LYS A 129 0.29 -23.55 -13.42
C LYS A 129 -0.03 -24.84 -12.67
N VAL A 130 -0.39 -25.90 -13.41
CA VAL A 130 -0.72 -27.20 -12.82
C VAL A 130 0.49 -27.79 -12.12
N ARG A 131 1.65 -27.83 -12.78
CA ARG A 131 2.89 -28.37 -12.21
C ARG A 131 3.29 -27.68 -10.92
N GLU A 132 3.32 -26.35 -10.90
CA GLU A 132 3.71 -25.59 -9.72
C GLU A 132 2.68 -25.72 -8.60
N LEU A 133 1.38 -25.71 -8.89
CA LEU A 133 0.35 -25.90 -7.86
C LEU A 133 0.39 -27.30 -7.24
N THR A 134 0.60 -28.34 -8.06
CA THR A 134 0.76 -29.72 -7.57
C THR A 134 2.02 -29.86 -6.72
N LYS A 135 3.13 -29.23 -7.14
CA LYS A 135 4.37 -29.18 -6.36
C LYS A 135 4.17 -28.52 -4.98
N LEU A 136 3.28 -27.53 -4.91
CA LEU A 136 2.93 -26.84 -3.67
C LEU A 136 1.85 -27.56 -2.84
N GLY A 137 1.40 -28.76 -3.26
CA GLY A 137 0.47 -29.58 -2.48
C GLY A 137 -1.02 -29.44 -2.85
N THR A 138 -1.36 -28.70 -3.92
CA THR A 138 -2.75 -28.67 -4.41
C THR A 138 -3.08 -29.97 -5.14
N HIS A 139 -4.23 -30.57 -4.84
CA HIS A 139 -4.72 -31.77 -5.52
C HIS A 139 -4.81 -31.58 -7.05
N LEU A 140 -4.34 -32.58 -7.81
CA LEU A 140 -4.15 -32.50 -9.26
C LEU A 140 -5.42 -32.07 -10.01
N ARG A 141 -6.58 -32.66 -9.71
CA ARG A 141 -7.85 -32.30 -10.37
C ARG A 141 -8.20 -30.82 -10.18
N THR A 142 -7.99 -30.30 -8.97
CA THR A 142 -8.28 -28.90 -8.62
C THR A 142 -7.28 -27.96 -9.31
N ALA A 143 -6.00 -28.36 -9.38
CA ALA A 143 -4.98 -27.62 -10.10
C ALA A 143 -5.26 -27.54 -11.61
N ILE A 144 -5.68 -28.64 -12.24
CA ILE A 144 -6.08 -28.68 -13.66
C ILE A 144 -7.26 -27.75 -13.93
N SER A 145 -8.32 -27.85 -13.12
CA SER A 145 -9.53 -27.02 -13.26
C SER A 145 -9.21 -25.52 -13.24
N VAL A 146 -8.41 -25.07 -12.26
CA VAL A 146 -8.03 -23.65 -12.14
C VAL A 146 -6.99 -23.25 -13.20
N GLY A 147 -6.09 -24.15 -13.58
CA GLY A 147 -5.05 -23.93 -14.58
C GLY A 147 -5.62 -23.67 -15.99
N MET A 148 -6.66 -24.43 -16.38
CA MET A 148 -7.36 -24.32 -17.67
C MET A 148 -8.37 -23.17 -17.73
N SER A 149 -8.69 -22.56 -16.59
CA SER A 149 -9.68 -21.49 -16.52
C SER A 149 -9.29 -20.28 -17.37
N ARG A 150 -10.27 -19.72 -18.10
CA ARG A 150 -10.13 -18.47 -18.87
C ARG A 150 -10.18 -17.22 -17.98
N LYS A 151 -10.42 -17.35 -16.67
CA LYS A 151 -10.53 -16.20 -15.76
C LYS A 151 -9.16 -15.54 -15.53
N GLY A 152 -9.17 -14.23 -15.31
CA GLY A 152 -7.94 -13.46 -15.13
C GLY A 152 -7.18 -13.78 -13.82
N PRO A 153 -5.87 -13.48 -13.73
CA PRO A 153 -5.03 -13.79 -12.56
C PRO A 153 -5.55 -13.27 -11.22
N TRP A 154 -6.21 -12.10 -11.21
CA TRP A 154 -6.79 -11.53 -9.98
C TRP A 154 -8.02 -12.32 -9.47
N ARG A 155 -8.79 -12.91 -10.40
CA ARG A 155 -9.92 -13.77 -10.04
C ARG A 155 -9.41 -15.12 -9.55
N LEU A 156 -8.41 -15.69 -10.25
CA LEU A 156 -7.80 -16.97 -9.89
C LEU A 156 -7.03 -16.90 -8.57
N SER A 157 -6.43 -15.76 -8.22
CA SER A 157 -5.69 -15.62 -6.95
C SER A 157 -6.54 -15.79 -5.69
N ARG A 158 -7.87 -15.75 -5.81
CA ARG A 158 -8.82 -15.97 -4.71
C ARG A 158 -9.33 -17.41 -4.63
N THR A 159 -9.07 -18.27 -5.63
CA THR A 159 -9.62 -19.63 -5.66
C THR A 159 -9.00 -20.50 -4.57
N LEU A 160 -9.75 -21.53 -4.13
CA LEU A 160 -9.29 -22.49 -3.14
C LEU A 160 -7.97 -23.15 -3.57
N ALA A 161 -7.86 -23.59 -4.83
CA ALA A 161 -6.65 -24.19 -5.39
C ALA A 161 -5.39 -23.32 -5.22
N THR A 162 -5.55 -21.99 -5.35
CA THR A 162 -4.44 -21.06 -5.15
C THR A 162 -4.15 -20.87 -3.67
N GLN A 163 -5.18 -20.81 -2.83
CA GLN A 163 -4.99 -20.62 -1.39
C GLN A 163 -4.36 -21.84 -0.73
N THR A 164 -4.70 -23.05 -1.20
CA THR A 164 -4.09 -24.30 -0.73
C THR A 164 -2.65 -24.44 -1.19
N GLY A 165 -2.36 -24.16 -2.47
CA GLY A 165 -1.01 -24.28 -3.01
C GLY A 165 -0.11 -23.13 -2.55
N MET A 166 -0.51 -21.90 -2.81
CA MET A 166 0.20 -20.70 -2.30
C MET A 166 -0.32 -20.34 -0.90
N ALA A 167 -0.11 -21.26 0.04
CA ALA A 167 -0.50 -21.11 1.44
C ALA A 167 0.14 -19.86 2.07
N ASN A 168 -0.45 -19.39 3.17
CA ASN A 168 0.06 -18.21 3.87
C ASN A 168 1.49 -18.43 4.40
N GLN A 169 1.78 -19.64 4.90
CA GLN A 169 3.10 -20.01 5.36
C GLN A 169 4.12 -19.97 4.23
N TRP A 170 3.80 -20.60 3.10
CA TRP A 170 4.67 -20.57 1.92
C TRP A 170 4.98 -19.14 1.45
N LEU A 171 3.99 -18.24 1.44
CA LEU A 171 4.23 -16.82 1.10
C LEU A 171 5.17 -16.13 2.09
N LYS A 172 5.07 -16.45 3.39
CA LYS A 172 5.97 -15.96 4.43
C LYS A 172 7.39 -16.48 4.20
N ASP A 173 7.54 -17.76 3.88
CA ASP A 173 8.83 -18.39 3.60
C ASP A 173 9.49 -17.82 2.33
N GLN A 174 8.69 -17.41 1.33
CA GLN A 174 9.19 -16.66 0.18
C GLN A 174 9.69 -15.24 0.51
N GLY A 175 9.44 -14.75 1.72
CA GLY A 175 9.86 -13.42 2.18
C GLY A 175 8.77 -12.34 2.12
N LEU A 176 7.48 -12.70 2.04
CA LEU A 176 6.40 -11.72 2.17
C LEU A 176 6.26 -11.28 3.63
N LEU A 177 6.58 -10.02 3.91
CA LEU A 177 6.41 -9.42 5.22
C LEU A 177 4.93 -9.14 5.52
N SER A 178 4.49 -9.47 6.74
CA SER A 178 3.15 -9.13 7.25
C SER A 178 3.15 -7.73 7.84
N VAL A 179 2.17 -6.92 7.44
CA VAL A 179 1.92 -5.59 7.99
C VAL A 179 1.42 -5.70 9.43
N LYS A 180 0.66 -6.75 9.75
CA LYS A 180 0.26 -7.06 11.13
C LYS A 180 1.47 -7.29 12.02
N ASP A 181 2.43 -8.11 11.59
CA ASP A 181 3.63 -8.40 12.39
C ASP A 181 4.45 -7.11 12.66
N LEU A 182 4.55 -6.22 11.67
CA LEU A 182 5.18 -4.91 11.83
C LEU A 182 4.42 -4.01 12.82
N TRP A 183 3.10 -3.94 12.71
CA TRP A 183 2.27 -3.12 13.60
C TRP A 183 2.35 -3.61 15.05
N VAL A 184 2.26 -4.93 15.27
CA VAL A 184 2.39 -5.55 16.59
C VAL A 184 3.76 -5.24 17.19
N LYS A 185 4.85 -5.32 16.40
CA LYS A 185 6.20 -5.00 16.87
C LYS A 185 6.34 -3.55 17.36
N ILE A 186 5.63 -2.61 16.74
CA ILE A 186 5.68 -1.18 17.08
C ILE A 186 4.86 -0.88 18.34
N HIS A 187 3.66 -1.44 18.46
CA HIS A 187 2.76 -1.16 19.59
C HIS A 187 3.00 -2.03 20.82
N TYR A 188 3.56 -3.22 20.62
CA TYR A 188 3.89 -4.17 21.67
C TYR A 188 5.36 -4.57 21.50
N PRO A 189 6.31 -3.63 21.70
CA PRO A 189 7.72 -4.01 21.74
C PRO A 189 7.87 -5.04 22.84
N ALA A 190 8.52 -6.17 22.54
CA ALA A 190 8.83 -7.16 23.54
C ALA A 190 9.56 -6.43 24.68
N THR A 191 8.89 -6.31 25.83
CA THR A 191 9.49 -5.73 27.03
C THR A 191 10.71 -6.60 27.30
N ALA A 192 11.92 -6.05 27.13
CA ALA A 192 13.11 -6.66 27.69
C ALA A 192 12.85 -6.73 29.19
N ARG A 193 12.49 -7.93 29.67
CA ARG A 193 12.61 -8.29 31.07
C ARG A 193 14.09 -8.55 31.36
#